data_AF-A0A1A5PES8-F1
#
_entry.id   AF-A0A1A5PES8-F1
#
_cell.length_a   1.000
_cell.length_b   1.000
_cell.length_c   1.000
_cell.angle_alpha   90.00
_cell.angle_beta   90.00
_cell.angle_gamma   90.00
#
_symmetry.space_group_name_H-M   'P 1'
#
loop_
_entity.id
_entity.type
_entity.pdbx_description
1 polymer ?
#
loop_
_entity_poly.entity_id
_entity_poly.type
_entity_poly.pdbx_seq_one_letter_code
_entity_poly.pdbx_strand_id
1 'polypeptide(L)'
;MQGVVERIPSALEAVTAADGAAAGPSVGPSAGLNVAVRKAVLDEFRTRAQFVGRLAEIDALLWTTADHGGELVGGTLLDHLRHLRLLRITEPEESDRFVVTEGEGEKLEVLRPAYVDEVTGKVALAGHLRRVSARDSAEGGEA
;
A
#
# COMPACT_ATOMS: atom_id res chain seq x y z
N MET A 1 16.91 3.11 9.06
CA MET A 1 15.53 3.61 9.24
C MET A 1 15.04 2.98 10.54
N GLN A 2 14.92 3.75 11.63
CA GLN A 2 14.57 3.18 12.94
C GLN A 2 13.06 2.92 13.01
N GLY A 3 12.68 1.72 13.48
CA GLY A 3 11.27 1.32 13.62
C GLY A 3 10.57 2.06 14.75
N VAL A 4 9.23 1.99 14.79
CA VAL A 4 8.41 2.60 15.87
C VAL A 4 8.90 2.26 17.28
N VAL A 5 9.36 1.03 17.49
CA VAL A 5 9.87 0.54 18.78
C VAL A 5 11.13 1.30 19.23
N GLU A 6 11.94 1.77 18.29
CA GLU A 6 13.15 2.56 18.57
C GLU A 6 12.85 4.07 18.61
N ARG A 7 11.81 4.54 17.90
CA ARG A 7 11.42 5.96 17.90
C ARG A 7 10.67 6.39 19.17
N ILE A 8 9.93 5.50 19.81
CA ILE A 8 9.19 5.81 21.05
C ILE A 8 10.14 6.15 22.21
N PRO A 9 11.21 5.38 22.51
CA PRO A 9 12.21 5.74 23.51
C PRO A 9 12.88 7.09 23.25
N SER A 10 13.32 7.35 22.01
CA SER A 10 13.96 8.63 21.65
C SER A 10 13.01 9.82 21.78
N ALA A 11 11.73 9.64 21.45
CA ALA A 11 10.72 10.68 21.62
C ALA A 11 10.37 10.91 23.11
N LEU A 12 10.38 9.85 23.93
CA LEU A 12 10.25 9.92 25.39
C LEU A 12 11.41 10.71 26.01
N GLU A 13 12.65 10.41 25.61
CA GLU A 13 13.84 11.13 26.07
C GLU A 13 13.76 12.64 25.74
N ALA A 14 13.31 12.99 24.53
CA ALA A 14 13.13 14.37 24.11
C ALA A 14 12.05 15.13 24.91
N VAL A 15 10.95 14.47 25.26
CA VAL A 15 9.90 15.06 26.12
C VAL A 15 10.43 15.26 27.55
N THR A 16 11.14 14.28 28.10
CA THR A 16 11.75 14.41 29.44
C THR A 16 12.85 15.48 29.50
N ALA A 17 13.59 15.69 28.41
CA ALA A 17 14.61 16.74 28.31
C ALA A 17 13.98 18.15 28.19
N ALA A 18 12.81 18.26 27.56
CA ALA A 18 12.07 19.52 27.45
C ALA A 18 11.38 19.92 28.78
N ASP A 19 10.84 18.94 29.52
CA ASP A 19 10.22 19.16 30.84
C ASP A 19 11.24 19.59 31.92
N GLY A 20 12.51 19.24 31.75
CA GLY A 20 13.60 19.69 32.63
C GLY A 20 14.02 21.15 32.44
N ALA A 21 13.62 21.79 31.34
CA ALA A 21 14.05 23.15 30.98
C ALA A 21 12.97 24.24 31.20
N ALA A 22 11.71 23.88 31.42
CA ALA A 22 10.60 24.83 31.51
C ALA A 22 9.84 24.74 32.85
N ALA A 23 10.28 25.50 33.85
CA ALA A 23 9.47 25.79 35.03
C ALA A 23 8.37 26.82 34.70
N GLY A 24 7.25 26.34 34.16
CA GLY A 24 6.02 27.11 33.87
C GLY A 24 4.82 26.17 33.75
N PRO A 25 3.57 26.62 33.93
CA PRO A 25 2.44 25.71 34.07
C PRO A 25 2.16 24.99 32.75
N SER A 26 1.55 23.81 32.83
CA SER A 26 0.86 23.08 31.75
C SER A 26 1.69 22.18 30.84
N VAL A 27 1.63 20.89 31.17
CA VAL A 27 1.16 19.72 30.39
C VAL A 27 1.86 18.55 31.07
N GLY A 28 1.13 17.80 31.91
CA GLY A 28 1.75 16.72 32.69
C GLY A 28 2.51 15.74 31.77
N PRO A 29 3.57 15.06 32.27
CA PRO A 29 4.45 14.20 31.47
C PRO A 29 3.69 13.12 30.66
N SER A 30 2.48 12.75 31.11
CA SER A 30 1.56 11.86 30.40
C SER A 30 0.98 12.44 29.10
N ALA A 31 0.73 13.75 29.02
CA ALA A 31 0.16 14.39 27.84
C ALA A 31 1.22 14.66 26.76
N GLY A 32 2.46 15.00 27.12
CA GLY A 32 3.60 15.05 26.18
C GLY A 32 3.90 13.68 25.56
N LEU A 33 3.89 12.62 26.38
CA LEU A 33 4.03 11.23 25.94
C LEU A 33 2.94 10.82 24.94
N ASN A 34 1.66 11.10 25.25
CA ASN A 34 0.55 10.76 24.36
C ASN A 34 0.69 11.42 22.98
N VAL A 35 1.15 12.68 22.92
CA VAL A 35 1.40 13.36 21.65
C VAL A 35 2.55 12.72 20.89
N ALA A 36 3.67 12.41 21.56
CA ALA A 36 4.84 11.79 20.96
C ALA A 36 4.53 10.40 20.37
N VAL A 37 3.86 9.53 21.14
CA VAL A 37 3.46 8.20 20.67
C VAL A 37 2.47 8.31 19.51
N ARG A 38 1.45 9.17 19.62
CA ARG A 38 0.50 9.39 18.53
C ARG A 38 1.20 9.82 17.25
N LYS A 39 2.15 10.76 17.33
CA LYS A 39 2.93 11.22 16.18
C LYS A 39 3.76 10.09 15.59
N ALA A 40 4.51 9.35 16.41
CA ALA A 40 5.35 8.24 15.95
C ALA A 40 4.54 7.16 15.22
N VAL A 41 3.37 6.79 15.77
CA VAL A 41 2.43 5.85 15.17
C VAL A 41 1.91 6.38 13.83
N LEU A 42 1.44 7.64 13.77
CA LEU A 42 0.94 8.23 12.53
C LEU A 42 2.03 8.33 11.45
N ASP A 43 3.25 8.67 11.83
CA ASP A 43 4.38 8.76 10.90
C ASP A 43 4.75 7.37 10.35
N GLU A 44 4.72 6.33 11.17
CA GLU A 44 4.91 4.94 10.72
C GLU A 44 3.86 4.51 9.71
N PHE A 45 2.57 4.74 10.00
CA PHE A 45 1.50 4.42 9.05
C PHE A 45 1.62 5.21 7.75
N ARG A 46 2.08 6.48 7.81
CA ARG A 46 2.35 7.28 6.62
C ARG A 46 3.49 6.69 5.79
N THR A 47 4.62 6.35 6.43
CA THR A 47 5.77 5.74 5.76
C THR A 47 5.40 4.41 5.13
N ARG A 48 4.63 3.57 5.85
CA ARG A 48 4.08 2.33 5.31
C ARG A 48 3.23 2.59 4.07
N ALA A 49 2.22 3.46 4.17
CA ALA A 49 1.30 3.75 3.07
C ALA A 49 2.04 4.21 1.81
N GLN A 50 3.06 5.06 1.95
CA GLN A 50 3.90 5.49 0.84
C GLN A 50 4.71 4.33 0.26
N PHE A 51 5.32 3.50 1.10
CA PHE A 51 6.13 2.37 0.66
C PHE A 51 5.30 1.30 -0.07
N VAL A 52 4.16 0.88 0.49
CA VAL A 52 3.26 -0.11 -0.14
C VAL A 52 2.68 0.42 -1.44
N GLY A 53 2.33 1.72 -1.51
CA GLY A 53 1.88 2.36 -2.74
C GLY A 53 2.94 2.34 -3.83
N ARG A 54 4.19 2.69 -3.51
CA ARG A 54 5.30 2.62 -4.47
C ARG A 54 5.61 1.21 -4.94
N LEU A 55 5.54 0.22 -4.05
CA LEU A 55 5.77 -1.17 -4.44
C LEU A 55 4.65 -1.69 -5.35
N ALA A 56 3.39 -1.35 -5.04
CA ALA A 56 2.25 -1.64 -5.89
C ALA A 56 2.40 -1.00 -7.28
N GLU A 57 2.85 0.25 -7.37
CA GLU A 57 3.12 0.92 -8.64
C GLU A 57 4.19 0.19 -9.47
N ILE A 58 5.26 -0.31 -8.84
CA ILE A 58 6.32 -1.06 -9.53
C ILE A 58 5.79 -2.39 -10.08
N ASP A 59 5.09 -3.17 -9.26
CA ASP A 59 4.50 -4.46 -9.70
C ASP A 59 3.47 -4.22 -10.80
N ALA A 60 2.64 -3.18 -10.66
CA ALA A 60 1.65 -2.78 -11.65
C ALA A 60 2.26 -2.34 -12.99
N LEU A 61 3.46 -1.76 -12.98
CA LEU A 61 4.20 -1.42 -14.20
C LEU A 61 4.77 -2.67 -14.86
N LEU A 62 5.37 -3.58 -14.07
CA LEU A 62 5.86 -4.86 -14.57
C LEU A 62 4.73 -5.69 -15.16
N TRP A 63 3.54 -5.66 -14.57
CA TRP A 63 2.36 -6.34 -15.10
C TRP A 63 2.02 -5.97 -16.55
N THR A 64 2.37 -4.76 -16.99
CA THR A 64 2.09 -4.32 -18.37
C THR A 64 3.09 -4.82 -19.41
N THR A 65 4.18 -5.47 -18.99
CA THR A 65 5.13 -6.10 -19.91
C THR A 65 4.61 -7.47 -20.36
N ALA A 66 5.01 -7.92 -21.55
CA ALA A 66 4.52 -9.17 -22.13
C ALA A 66 4.78 -10.41 -21.25
N ASP A 67 5.84 -10.38 -20.44
CA ASP A 67 6.24 -11.46 -19.52
C ASP A 67 5.94 -11.15 -18.05
N HIS A 68 5.24 -10.06 -17.75
CA HIS A 68 4.95 -9.59 -16.40
C HIS A 68 6.20 -9.46 -15.50
N GLY A 69 7.34 -9.09 -16.09
CA GLY A 69 8.64 -8.99 -15.41
C GLY A 69 9.45 -10.29 -15.36
N GLY A 70 8.96 -11.36 -15.97
CA GLY A 70 9.63 -12.65 -16.01
C GLY A 70 9.72 -13.34 -14.64
N GLU A 71 10.21 -14.58 -14.63
CA GLU A 71 10.16 -15.44 -13.44
C GLU A 71 10.94 -14.87 -12.25
N LEU A 72 12.16 -14.37 -12.47
CA LEU A 72 13.04 -13.92 -11.39
C LEU A 72 12.51 -12.65 -10.72
N VAL A 73 12.22 -11.61 -11.50
CA VAL A 73 11.79 -10.31 -10.95
C VAL A 73 10.35 -10.40 -10.47
N GLY A 74 9.46 -10.99 -11.27
CA GLY A 74 8.06 -11.20 -10.89
C GLY A 74 7.91 -12.08 -9.65
N GLY A 75 8.66 -13.17 -9.54
CA GLY A 75 8.68 -14.05 -8.37
C GLY A 75 9.19 -13.34 -7.11
N THR A 76 10.33 -12.64 -7.22
CA THR A 76 10.88 -11.87 -6.10
C THR A 76 9.92 -10.80 -5.61
N LEU A 77 9.25 -10.10 -6.54
CA LEU A 77 8.31 -9.04 -6.21
C LEU A 77 7.04 -9.61 -5.57
N LEU A 78 6.50 -10.70 -6.11
CA LEU A 78 5.37 -11.42 -5.52
C LEU A 78 5.65 -11.87 -4.09
N ASP A 79 6.86 -12.37 -3.83
CA ASP A 79 7.27 -12.72 -2.47
C ASP A 79 7.34 -11.50 -1.57
N HIS A 80 7.85 -10.35 -2.04
CA HIS A 80 7.86 -9.11 -1.27
C HIS A 80 6.44 -8.61 -0.97
N LEU A 81 5.52 -8.67 -1.94
CA LEU A 81 4.12 -8.34 -1.75
C LEU A 81 3.50 -9.20 -0.63
N ARG A 82 3.73 -10.52 -0.65
CA ARG A 82 3.29 -11.46 0.39
C ARG A 82 3.86 -11.12 1.77
N HIS A 83 5.18 -10.90 1.86
CA HIS A 83 5.83 -10.55 3.14
C HIS A 83 5.27 -9.25 3.75
N LEU A 84 4.92 -8.29 2.90
CA LEU A 84 4.35 -7.01 3.32
C LEU A 84 2.84 -7.07 3.54
N ARG A 85 2.19 -8.22 3.29
CA ARG A 85 0.73 -8.38 3.32
C ARG A 85 0.02 -7.38 2.40
N LEU A 86 0.58 -7.23 1.21
CA LEU A 86 0.01 -6.45 0.12
C LEU A 86 -0.58 -7.42 -0.89
N LEU A 87 -1.91 -7.55 -0.87
CA LEU A 87 -2.64 -8.49 -1.72
C LEU A 87 -2.80 -7.90 -3.11
N ARG A 88 -2.33 -8.62 -4.13
CA ARG A 88 -2.61 -8.34 -5.54
C ARG A 88 -3.90 -9.04 -5.94
N ILE A 89 -4.81 -8.29 -6.58
CA ILE A 89 -6.14 -8.77 -7.00
C ILE A 89 -6.23 -8.63 -8.51
N THR A 90 -6.63 -9.72 -9.14
CA THR A 90 -6.71 -9.89 -10.61
C THR A 90 -8.12 -10.27 -11.07
N GLU A 91 -9.06 -10.35 -10.15
CA GLU A 91 -10.43 -10.75 -10.38
C GLU A 91 -11.31 -9.49 -10.55
N PRO A 92 -11.79 -9.19 -11.76
CA PRO A 92 -12.52 -7.95 -12.05
C PRO A 92 -13.91 -7.86 -11.38
N GLU A 93 -14.45 -8.98 -10.89
CA GLU A 93 -15.73 -9.05 -10.18
C GLU A 93 -15.67 -8.34 -8.82
N GLU A 94 -14.48 -8.08 -8.29
CA GLU A 94 -14.26 -7.27 -7.08
C GLU A 94 -14.31 -5.76 -7.38
N SER A 95 -15.43 -5.30 -7.96
CA SER A 95 -15.53 -4.02 -8.65
C SER A 95 -15.16 -2.77 -7.83
N ASP A 96 -15.23 -2.83 -6.50
CA ASP A 96 -14.94 -1.71 -5.61
C ASP A 96 -13.43 -1.36 -5.53
N ARG A 97 -12.57 -2.25 -6.03
CA ARG A 97 -11.11 -2.09 -6.02
C ARG A 97 -10.53 -1.65 -7.37
N PHE A 98 -11.39 -1.50 -8.37
CA PHE A 98 -11.02 -1.24 -9.75
C PHE A 98 -11.71 0.00 -10.30
N VAL A 99 -11.11 0.59 -11.32
CA VAL A 99 -11.68 1.66 -12.14
C VAL A 99 -11.70 1.20 -13.59
N VAL A 100 -12.84 1.36 -14.26
CA VAL A 100 -12.94 1.14 -15.70
C VAL A 100 -12.39 2.36 -16.41
N THR A 101 -11.32 2.20 -17.18
CA THR A 101 -10.60 3.32 -17.80
C THR A 101 -10.86 3.47 -19.30
N GLU A 102 -11.22 2.39 -19.99
CA GLU A 102 -11.39 2.40 -21.45
C GLU A 102 -12.28 1.24 -21.96
N GLY A 103 -12.62 1.32 -23.25
CA GLY A 103 -13.36 0.29 -23.98
C GLY A 103 -14.88 0.38 -23.90
N GLU A 104 -15.54 -0.46 -24.69
CA GLU A 104 -17.00 -0.62 -24.75
C GLU A 104 -17.34 -2.11 -24.68
N GLY A 105 -18.49 -2.44 -24.08
CA GLY A 105 -18.94 -3.82 -23.90
C GLY A 105 -19.28 -4.22 -22.46
N GLU A 106 -19.72 -5.46 -22.33
CA GLU A 106 -20.26 -6.00 -21.07
C GLU A 106 -19.22 -6.72 -20.22
N LYS A 107 -18.18 -7.28 -20.85
CA LYS A 107 -17.11 -8.01 -20.16
C LYS A 107 -16.00 -7.05 -19.72
N LEU A 108 -15.30 -7.45 -18.66
CA LEU A 108 -14.21 -6.69 -18.06
C LEU A 108 -12.91 -7.49 -18.20
N GLU A 109 -11.87 -6.80 -18.62
CA GLU A 109 -10.50 -7.31 -18.71
C GLU A 109 -9.60 -6.49 -17.81
N VAL A 110 -8.71 -7.16 -17.07
CA VAL A 110 -7.75 -6.49 -16.19
C VAL A 110 -6.57 -5.97 -17.01
N LEU A 111 -6.47 -4.64 -17.13
CA LEU A 111 -5.28 -3.98 -17.68
C LEU A 111 -4.18 -3.87 -16.63
N ARG A 112 -4.58 -3.65 -15.38
CA ARG A 112 -3.68 -3.51 -14.23
C ARG A 112 -4.36 -4.07 -12.98
N PRO A 113 -3.67 -4.90 -12.20
CA PRO A 113 -4.22 -5.44 -10.95
C PRO A 113 -4.47 -4.34 -9.92
N ALA A 114 -5.37 -4.62 -8.99
CA ALA A 114 -5.57 -3.82 -7.79
C ALA A 114 -4.69 -4.33 -6.65
N TYR A 115 -4.38 -3.47 -5.68
CA TYR A 115 -3.57 -3.83 -4.52
C TYR A 115 -4.23 -3.37 -3.23
N VAL A 116 -4.35 -4.27 -2.26
CA VAL A 116 -4.93 -4.01 -0.94
C VAL A 116 -3.89 -4.26 0.13
N ASP A 117 -3.65 -3.26 0.98
CA ASP A 117 -2.85 -3.45 2.19
C ASP A 117 -3.70 -4.18 3.23
N GLU A 118 -3.49 -5.48 3.42
CA GLU A 118 -4.26 -6.30 4.35
C GLU A 118 -4.03 -5.92 5.82
N VAL A 119 -2.99 -5.15 6.13
CA VAL A 119 -2.77 -4.62 7.49
C VAL A 119 -3.82 -3.56 7.81
N THR A 120 -4.21 -2.76 6.83
CA THR A 120 -5.18 -1.66 7.01
C THR A 120 -6.55 -1.93 6.39
N GLY A 121 -6.66 -2.95 5.53
CA GLY A 121 -7.84 -3.26 4.73
C GLY A 121 -8.10 -2.25 3.61
N LYS A 122 -7.17 -1.34 3.34
CA LYS A 122 -7.36 -0.25 2.36
C LYS A 122 -6.74 -0.60 1.02
N VAL A 123 -7.39 -0.12 -0.04
CA VAL A 123 -6.81 -0.12 -1.39
C VAL A 123 -5.55 0.76 -1.38
N ALA A 124 -4.40 0.15 -1.61
CA ALA A 124 -3.11 0.82 -1.76
C ALA A 124 -2.94 1.38 -3.18
N LEU A 125 -3.45 0.66 -4.18
CA LEU A 125 -3.50 1.08 -5.58
C LEU A 125 -4.73 0.47 -6.25
N ALA A 126 -5.57 1.30 -6.87
CA ALA A 126 -6.73 0.82 -7.62
C ALA A 126 -6.28 0.14 -8.92
N GLY A 127 -6.93 -0.97 -9.26
CA GLY A 127 -6.70 -1.65 -10.53
C GLY A 127 -7.42 -0.95 -11.68
N HIS A 128 -6.98 -1.23 -12.91
CA HIS A 128 -7.61 -0.68 -14.11
C HIS A 128 -8.24 -1.80 -14.93
N LEU A 129 -9.45 -1.55 -15.38
CA LEU A 129 -10.21 -2.46 -16.23
C LEU A 129 -10.49 -1.82 -17.58
N ARG A 130 -10.53 -2.66 -18.61
CA ARG A 130 -11.08 -2.33 -19.93
C ARG A 130 -12.38 -3.07 -20.16
N ARG A 131 -13.36 -2.40 -20.75
CA ARG A 131 -14.55 -3.06 -21.29
C ARG A 131 -14.23 -3.68 -22.65
N VAL A 132 -14.64 -4.93 -22.82
CA VAL A 132 -14.43 -5.68 -24.06
C VAL A 132 -15.73 -6.32 -24.53
N SER A 133 -15.88 -6.42 -25.84
CA SER A 133 -17.01 -7.10 -26.47
C SER A 133 -16.99 -8.58 -26.11
N ALA A 134 -18.17 -9.20 -26.03
CA ALA A 134 -18.26 -10.63 -25.70
C ALA A 134 -17.52 -11.55 -26.69
N ARG A 135 -17.31 -11.09 -27.94
CA ARG A 135 -16.55 -11.76 -29.00
C ARG A 135 -15.04 -11.70 -28.80
N ASP A 136 -14.52 -10.56 -28.34
CA ASP A 136 -13.07 -10.32 -28.23
C ASP A 136 -12.45 -11.06 -27.04
N SER A 137 -13.22 -11.31 -25.98
CA SER A 137 -12.73 -12.05 -24.80
C SER A 137 -12.49 -13.55 -25.04
N ALA A 138 -12.97 -14.11 -26.14
CA ALA A 138 -12.83 -15.54 -26.43
C ALA A 138 -11.47 -15.89 -27.07
N GLU A 139 -10.75 -14.91 -27.63
CA GLU A 139 -9.51 -15.14 -28.39
C GLU A 139 -8.24 -15.12 -27.52
N GLY A 140 -8.32 -14.73 -26.24
CA GLY A 140 -7.16 -14.63 -25.33
C GLY A 140 -6.88 -15.87 -24.47
N GLY A 141 -7.61 -16.98 -24.67
CA GLY A 141 -7.60 -18.15 -23.78
C GLY A 141 -6.93 -19.42 -24.33
N GLU A 142 -6.32 -19.39 -25.51
CA GLU A 142 -5.65 -20.56 -26.09
C GLU A 142 -4.21 -20.25 -26.48
N ALA A 143 -3.26 -20.70 -25.66
CA ALA A 143 -1.91 -21.13 -26.05
C ALA A 143 -1.31 -22.05 -24.97
#